data_AF-A0A6B1EJ10-F1
#
_entry.id   AF-A0A6B1EJ10-F1
#
_cell.length_a   1.000
_cell.length_b   1.000
_cell.length_c   1.000
_cell.angle_alpha   90.00
_cell.angle_beta   90.00
_cell.angle_gamma   90.00
#
_symmetry.space_group_name_H-M   'P 1'
#
loop_
_entity.id
_entity.type
_entity.pdbx_description
1 polymer ?
#
loop_
_entity_poly.entity_id
_entity_poly.type
_entity_poly.pdbx_seq_one_letter_code
_entity_poly.pdbx_strand_id
1 'polypeptide(L)'
;MSGRRPATVSARVSAAELADWRAKAAAAGVPLSALVREAMARTRTWTAPAAEVERERTKQVARIGNNLNQIARWVNTHKAAIEAVEVIVHLIAVERALRALAPVESPHADAR
;
A
#
# COMPACT_ATOMS: atom_id res chain seq x y z
N MET A 1 7.66 -8.36 26.46
CA MET A 1 8.52 -7.73 27.51
C MET A 1 8.98 -6.38 26.97
N SER A 2 8.49 -5.27 27.55
CA SER A 2 8.82 -3.93 27.04
C SER A 2 10.26 -3.58 27.40
N GLY A 3 11.14 -3.47 26.40
CA GLY A 3 12.51 -3.01 26.58
C GLY A 3 12.58 -1.59 27.17
N ARG A 4 13.64 -1.30 27.93
CA ARG A 4 13.89 0.01 28.54
C ARG A 4 14.00 1.07 27.45
N ARG A 5 13.28 2.19 27.58
CA ARG A 5 13.31 3.34 26.65
C ARG A 5 13.96 4.56 27.34
N PRO A 6 15.28 4.77 27.19
CA PRO A 6 16.02 5.77 27.97
C PRO A 6 15.97 7.20 27.41
N ALA A 7 15.59 7.38 26.13
CA ALA A 7 15.60 8.67 25.46
C ALA A 7 14.23 9.40 25.55
N THR A 8 14.28 10.73 25.64
CA THR A 8 13.09 11.60 25.70
C THR A 8 13.00 12.46 24.43
N VAL A 9 11.78 12.61 23.91
CA VAL A 9 11.45 13.53 22.81
C VAL A 9 10.52 14.61 23.35
N SER A 10 10.86 15.87 23.14
CA SER A 10 10.07 17.03 23.58
C SER A 10 9.65 17.89 22.40
N ALA A 11 8.37 18.27 22.35
CA ALA A 11 7.83 19.23 21.39
C ALA A 11 7.04 20.31 22.14
N ARG A 12 7.18 21.57 21.71
CA ARG A 12 6.33 22.66 22.19
C ARG A 12 4.98 22.57 21.47
N VAL A 13 3.90 22.61 22.23
CA VAL A 13 2.52 22.58 21.73
C VAL A 13 1.71 23.66 22.42
N SER A 14 0.68 24.15 21.74
CA SER A 14 -0.31 25.04 22.33
C SER A 14 -1.19 24.28 23.34
N ALA A 15 -1.89 25.04 24.20
CA ALA A 15 -2.83 24.45 25.16
C ALA A 15 -3.99 23.71 24.49
N ALA A 16 -4.45 24.21 23.33
CA ALA A 16 -5.52 23.59 22.54
C ALA A 16 -5.08 22.23 21.97
N GLU A 17 -3.90 22.18 21.32
CA GLU A 17 -3.36 20.93 20.77
C GLU A 17 -3.18 19.86 21.85
N LEU A 18 -2.66 20.25 23.02
CA LEU A 18 -2.48 19.33 24.14
C LEU A 18 -3.82 18.77 24.64
N ALA A 19 -4.87 19.60 24.70
CA ALA A 19 -6.21 19.17 25.08
C ALA A 19 -6.78 18.16 24.08
N ASP A 20 -6.67 18.45 22.79
CA ASP A 20 -7.13 17.56 21.72
C ASP A 20 -6.41 16.21 21.75
N TRP A 21 -5.10 16.20 21.97
CA TRP A 21 -4.33 14.95 22.02
C TRP A 21 -4.68 14.12 23.25
N ARG A 22 -4.93 14.75 24.39
CA ARG A 22 -5.40 14.07 25.60
C ARG A 22 -6.79 13.47 25.40
N ALA A 23 -7.70 14.19 24.74
CA ALA A 23 -9.02 13.68 24.41
C ALA A 23 -8.93 12.45 23.49
N LYS A 24 -8.08 12.50 22.46
CA LYS A 24 -7.81 11.35 21.56
C LYS A 24 -7.23 10.15 22.31
N ALA A 25 -6.28 10.39 23.21
CA ALA A 25 -5.66 9.34 24.01
C ALA A 25 -6.68 8.66 24.94
N ALA A 26 -7.52 9.47 25.59
CA ALA A 26 -8.61 8.98 26.44
C ALA A 26 -9.63 8.15 25.65
N ALA A 27 -10.06 8.63 24.48
CA ALA A 27 -10.98 7.90 23.60
C ALA A 27 -10.41 6.56 23.12
N ALA A 28 -9.10 6.48 22.92
CA ALA A 28 -8.40 5.27 22.53
C ALA A 28 -8.00 4.37 23.71
N GLY A 29 -8.22 4.80 24.97
CA GLY A 29 -7.85 4.03 26.16
C GLY A 29 -6.34 3.85 26.36
N VAL A 30 -5.52 4.70 25.73
CA VAL A 30 -4.05 4.60 25.77
C VAL A 30 -3.44 5.84 26.42
N PRO A 31 -2.25 5.74 27.05
CA PRO A 31 -1.56 6.93 27.53
C PRO A 31 -1.12 7.81 26.35
N LEU A 32 -1.08 9.12 26.55
CA LEU A 32 -0.68 10.10 25.53
C LEU A 32 0.67 9.76 24.86
N SER A 33 1.63 9.24 25.64
CA SER A 33 2.93 8.84 25.09
C SER A 33 2.84 7.65 24.12
N ALA A 34 1.88 6.74 24.31
CA ALA A 34 1.63 5.64 23.38
C ALA A 34 0.96 6.15 22.10
N LEU A 35 -0.03 7.03 22.24
CA LEU A 35 -0.66 7.70 21.09
C LEU A 35 0.37 8.43 20.23
N VAL A 36 1.25 9.23 20.83
CA VAL A 36 2.28 9.98 20.10
C VAL A 36 3.26 9.03 19.40
N ARG A 37 3.69 7.95 20.08
CA ARG A 37 4.57 6.95 19.46
C ARG A 37 3.91 6.26 18.27
N GLU A 38 2.65 5.87 18.41
CA GLU A 38 1.91 5.20 17.35
C GLU A 38 1.64 6.15 16.19
N ALA A 39 1.29 7.41 16.47
CA ALA A 39 1.16 8.44 15.46
C ALA A 39 2.47 8.61 14.68
N MET A 40 3.60 8.75 15.36
CA MET A 40 4.92 8.86 14.72
C MET A 40 5.33 7.61 13.94
N ALA A 41 4.94 6.41 14.39
CA ALA A 41 5.19 5.17 13.67
C ALA A 41 4.33 5.04 12.40
N ARG A 42 3.12 5.60 12.40
CA ARG A 42 2.21 5.64 11.25
C ARG A 42 2.51 6.79 10.30
N THR A 43 3.19 7.85 10.76
CA THR A 43 3.63 8.95 9.92
C THR A 43 4.56 8.44 8.84
N ARG A 44 4.05 8.34 7.61
CA ARG A 44 4.88 8.06 6.43
C ARG A 44 5.71 9.31 6.14
N THR A 45 7.02 9.19 6.20
CA THR A 45 7.92 10.22 5.67
C THR A 45 7.81 10.17 4.15
N TRP A 46 6.94 10.99 3.58
CA TRP A 46 6.80 11.07 2.13
C TRP A 46 8.08 11.68 1.55
N THR A 47 9.02 10.81 1.21
CA THR A 47 10.23 11.18 0.48
C THR A 47 9.86 11.27 -0.99
N ALA A 48 10.41 12.22 -1.75
CA ALA A 48 10.20 12.31 -3.20
C ALA A 48 10.35 10.96 -3.95
N PRO A 49 11.30 10.06 -3.57
CA PRO A 49 11.36 8.69 -4.06
C PRO A 49 10.07 7.87 -3.91
N ALA A 50 9.35 7.99 -2.78
CA ALA A 50 8.10 7.25 -2.54
C ALA A 50 6.97 7.74 -3.46
N ALA A 51 6.97 9.02 -3.80
CA ALA A 51 6.01 9.62 -4.73
C ALA A 51 6.20 9.13 -6.17
N GLU A 52 7.45 8.96 -6.58
CA GLU A 52 7.82 8.45 -7.89
C GLU A 52 7.44 6.97 -8.02
N VAL A 53 7.73 6.17 -7.00
CA VAL A 53 7.31 4.76 -6.94
C VAL A 53 5.79 4.63 -7.03
N GLU A 54 5.03 5.45 -6.32
CA GLU A 54 3.56 5.41 -6.37
C GLU A 54 3.00 5.88 -7.73
N ARG A 55 3.64 6.86 -8.36
CA ARG A 55 3.30 7.29 -9.72
C ARG A 55 3.58 6.20 -10.75
N GLU A 56 4.71 5.53 -10.67
CA GLU A 56 5.04 4.42 -11.57
C GLU A 56 4.08 3.25 -11.38
N ARG A 57 3.70 2.91 -10.14
CA ARG A 57 2.66 1.92 -9.87
C ARG A 57 1.32 2.31 -10.49
N THR A 58 0.91 3.57 -10.34
CA THR A 58 -0.32 4.09 -10.94
C THR A 58 -0.30 4.00 -12.47
N LYS A 59 0.82 4.35 -13.11
CA LYS A 59 1.00 4.22 -14.57
C LYS A 59 0.90 2.76 -15.01
N GLN A 60 1.50 1.83 -14.26
CA GLN A 60 1.43 0.40 -14.56
C GLN A 60 0.00 -0.13 -14.48
N VAL A 61 -0.76 0.24 -13.44
CA VAL A 61 -2.17 -0.12 -13.30
C VAL A 61 -3.00 0.46 -14.45
N ALA A 62 -2.77 1.73 -14.84
CA ALA A 62 -3.45 2.33 -15.99
C ALA A 62 -3.15 1.59 -17.30
N ARG A 63 -1.91 1.13 -17.49
CA ARG A 63 -1.51 0.35 -18.67
C ARG A 63 -2.19 -1.03 -18.69
N ILE A 64 -2.29 -1.70 -17.53
CA ILE A 64 -3.02 -2.96 -17.39
C ILE A 64 -4.51 -2.75 -17.72
N GLY A 65 -5.14 -1.71 -17.16
CA GLY A 65 -6.54 -1.38 -17.43
C GLY A 65 -6.80 -1.11 -18.91
N ASN A 66 -5.90 -0.38 -19.58
CA ASN A 66 -6.00 -0.13 -21.03
C ASN A 66 -5.93 -1.42 -21.85
N ASN A 67 -5.01 -2.33 -21.52
CA ASN A 67 -4.90 -3.61 -22.21
C ASN A 67 -6.16 -4.47 -22.00
N LEU A 68 -6.68 -4.55 -20.77
CA LEU A 68 -7.93 -5.26 -20.48
C LEU A 68 -9.11 -4.66 -21.24
N ASN A 69 -9.19 -3.34 -21.35
CA ASN A 69 -10.24 -2.66 -22.10
C ASN A 69 -10.13 -2.87 -23.63
N GLN A 70 -8.92 -3.10 -24.15
CA GLN A 70 -8.72 -3.48 -25.55
C GLN A 70 -9.18 -4.92 -25.80
N ILE A 71 -8.84 -5.86 -24.90
CA ILE A 71 -9.30 -7.25 -24.96
C ILE A 71 -10.82 -7.31 -24.89
N ALA A 72 -11.44 -6.60 -23.94
CA ALA A 72 -12.89 -6.56 -23.79
C ALA A 72 -13.58 -6.01 -25.05
N ARG A 73 -13.04 -4.94 -25.65
CA ARG A 73 -13.55 -4.42 -26.93
C ARG A 73 -13.43 -5.46 -28.04
N TRP A 74 -12.26 -6.08 -28.20
CA TRP A 74 -12.02 -7.05 -29.25
C TRP A 74 -12.94 -8.28 -29.13
N VAL A 75 -13.10 -8.84 -27.93
CA VAL A 75 -14.01 -9.97 -27.65
C VAL A 75 -15.47 -9.60 -27.93
N ASN A 76 -15.88 -8.38 -27.58
CA ASN A 76 -17.23 -7.92 -27.86
C ASN A 76 -17.48 -7.71 -29.37
N THR A 77 -16.43 -7.36 -30.12
CA THR A 77 -16.47 -7.15 -31.56
C THR A 77 -16.45 -8.46 -32.34
N HIS A 78 -15.71 -9.48 -31.89
CA HIS A 78 -15.50 -10.72 -32.65
C HIS A 78 -15.97 -11.94 -31.85
N LYS A 79 -17.23 -12.34 -32.11
CA LYS A 79 -17.98 -13.35 -31.32
C LYS A 79 -17.88 -14.78 -31.89
N ALA A 80 -16.98 -15.06 -32.83
CA ALA A 80 -16.86 -16.37 -33.47
C ALA A 80 -15.81 -17.25 -32.74
N ALA A 81 -16.19 -18.47 -32.37
CA ALA A 81 -15.52 -19.32 -31.38
C ALA A 81 -14.03 -19.66 -31.60
N ILE A 82 -13.45 -19.35 -32.77
CA ILE A 82 -12.03 -19.59 -33.10
C ILE A 82 -11.11 -18.58 -32.37
N GLU A 83 -11.64 -17.42 -32.02
CA GLU A 83 -10.92 -16.28 -31.42
C GLU A 83 -10.72 -16.39 -29.90
N ALA A 84 -11.48 -17.26 -29.23
CA ALA A 84 -11.40 -17.46 -27.78
C ALA A 84 -10.06 -18.09 -27.35
N VAL A 85 -9.45 -18.93 -28.19
CA VAL A 85 -8.16 -19.57 -27.89
C VAL A 85 -7.03 -18.55 -27.85
N GLU A 86 -7.02 -17.59 -28.77
CA GLU A 86 -6.01 -16.53 -28.83
C GLU A 86 -6.10 -15.59 -27.62
N VAL A 87 -7.33 -15.28 -27.20
CA VAL A 87 -7.59 -14.52 -25.96
C VAL A 87 -7.11 -15.28 -24.73
N ILE A 88 -7.35 -16.60 -24.64
CA ILE A 88 -6.87 -17.42 -23.52
C ILE A 88 -5.33 -17.41 -23.47
N VAL A 89 -4.65 -17.50 -24.62
CA VAL A 89 -3.17 -17.42 -24.68
C VAL A 89 -2.67 -16.07 -24.15
N HIS A 90 -3.29 -14.97 -24.56
CA HIS A 90 -2.92 -13.64 -24.07
C HIS A 90 -3.21 -13.45 -22.58
N LEU A 91 -4.31 -13.99 -22.07
CA LEU A 91 -4.64 -13.94 -20.64
C LEU A 91 -3.65 -14.75 -19.79
N ILE A 92 -3.22 -15.93 -20.25
CA ILE A 92 -2.18 -16.73 -19.59
C ILE A 92 -0.84 -15.97 -19.58
N ALA A 93 -0.49 -15.28 -20.67
CA ALA A 93 0.72 -14.47 -20.72
C ALA A 93 0.68 -13.30 -19.70
N VAL A 94 -0.48 -12.64 -19.56
CA VAL A 94 -0.70 -11.59 -18.56
C VAL A 94 -0.62 -12.15 -17.15
N GLU A 95 -1.25 -13.29 -16.86
CA GLU A 95 -1.18 -13.94 -15.55
C GLU A 95 0.28 -14.26 -15.16
N ARG A 96 1.08 -14.79 -16.09
CA ARG A 96 2.49 -15.10 -15.86
C ARG A 96 3.31 -13.83 -15.58
N ALA A 97 3.09 -12.77 -16.34
CA ALA A 97 3.75 -11.49 -16.11
C ALA A 97 3.39 -10.90 -14.74
N LEU A 98 2.12 -11.00 -14.33
CA LEU A 98 1.67 -10.55 -13.00
C LEU A 98 2.29 -11.39 -11.87
N ARG A 99 2.39 -12.71 -12.03
CA ARG A 99 3.07 -13.59 -11.07
C ARG A 99 4.57 -13.27 -10.94
N ALA A 100 5.23 -12.88 -12.03
CA ALA A 100 6.63 -12.47 -12.01
C ALA A 100 6.87 -11.10 -11.34
N LEU A 101 5.84 -10.24 -11.30
CA LEU A 101 5.85 -8.95 -10.61
C LEU A 101 5.40 -9.04 -9.14
N ALA A 102 4.73 -10.15 -8.76
CA ALA A 102 4.41 -10.39 -7.38
C ALA A 102 5.74 -10.49 -6.59
N PRO A 103 5.92 -9.68 -5.54
CA PRO A 103 7.11 -9.82 -4.70
C PRO A 103 7.14 -11.25 -4.19
N VAL A 104 8.29 -11.93 -4.32
CA VAL A 104 8.57 -13.15 -3.58
C VAL A 104 8.19 -12.84 -2.14
N GLU A 105 7.17 -13.51 -1.60
CA GLU A 105 6.84 -13.42 -0.18
C GLU A 105 8.16 -13.62 0.54
N SER A 106 8.69 -12.53 1.11
CA SER A 106 9.85 -12.64 1.97
C SER A 106 9.38 -13.52 3.11
N PRO A 107 9.96 -14.71 3.31
CA PRO A 107 9.63 -15.51 4.46
C PRO A 107 9.93 -14.60 5.64
N HIS A 108 8.87 -14.28 6.39
CA HIS A 108 9.00 -13.49 7.58
C HIS A 108 10.16 -14.06 8.39
N ALA A 109 11.05 -13.16 8.78
CA ALA A 109 12.05 -13.37 9.80
C ALA A 109 11.33 -13.70 11.13
N ASP A 110 10.80 -14.92 11.22
CA ASP A 110 10.46 -15.58 12.46
C ASP A 110 11.66 -16.43 12.86
N ALA A 111 12.67 -15.75 13.40
CA ALA A 111 13.66 -16.35 14.27
C ALA A 111 13.63 -15.55 15.58
N ARG A 112 12.87 -16.09 16.53
CA ARG A 112 12.96 -15.77 17.95
C ARG A 112 14.27 -16.29 18.52
#